data_AF-A0A7J2KT69-F1
#
_entry.id   AF-A0A7J2KT69-F1
#
_cell.length_a   1.000
_cell.length_b   1.000
_cell.length_c   1.000
_cell.angle_alpha   90.00
_cell.angle_beta   90.00
_cell.angle_gamma   90.00
#
_symmetry.space_group_name_H-M   'P 1'
#
loop_
_entity.id
_entity.type
_entity.pdbx_description
1 polymer ?
#
loop_
_entity_poly.entity_id
_entity_poly.type
_entity_poly.pdbx_seq_one_letter_code
_entity_poly.pdbx_strand_id
1 'polypeptide(L)' 'MSYIWFYELKEELTARKYSRKTIKLYLHYNEDFLKFAKKTPYTISNSDVRDYLYHLAEKKNCSASTLNTK' A
#
# COMPACT_ATOMS: atom_id res chain seq x y z
N MET A 1 -1.18 8.72 13.69
CA MET A 1 -0.94 9.89 12.82
C MET A 1 -1.96 9.83 11.68
N SER A 2 -2.93 10.74 11.62
CA SER A 2 -3.91 10.78 10.52
C SER A 2 -3.33 11.63 9.39
N TYR A 3 -2.60 11.02 8.47
CA TYR A 3 -2.05 11.75 7.33
C TYR A 3 -3.17 12.10 6.33
N ILE A 4 -3.14 13.33 5.79
CA ILE A 4 -4.15 13.85 4.86
C ILE A 4 -4.39 12.91 3.66
N TRP A 5 -3.34 12.34 3.10
CA TRP A 5 -3.41 11.44 1.95
C TRP A 5 -4.09 10.09 2.24
N PHE A 6 -4.11 9.61 3.49
CA PHE A 6 -4.88 8.40 3.83
C PHE A 6 -6.37 8.68 3.95
N TYR A 7 -6.74 9.90 4.32
CA TYR A 7 -8.14 10.32 4.30
C TYR A 7 -8.64 10.43 2.85
N GLU A 8 -7.87 11.10 1.99
CA GLU A 8 -8.17 11.21 0.55
C GLU A 8 -8.28 9.83 -0.13
N LEU A 9 -7.32 8.93 0.12
CA LEU A 9 -7.37 7.56 -0.39
C LEU A 9 -8.61 6.80 0.09
N LYS A 10 -9.01 6.99 1.36
CA LYS A 10 -10.21 6.34 1.91
C LYS A 10 -11.49 6.85 1.23
N GLU A 11 -11.60 8.16 1.00
CA GLU A 11 -12.75 8.76 0.30
C GLU A 11 -12.84 8.26 -1.15
N GLU A 12 -11.73 8.23 -1.88
CA GLU A 12 -11.61 7.66 -3.24
C GLU A 12 -12.09 6.20 -3.29
N LEU A 13 -11.59 5.35 -2.38
CA LEU A 13 -11.98 3.94 -2.35
C LEU A 13 -13.45 3.75 -1.96
N THR A 14 -13.98 4.63 -1.09
CA THR A 14 -15.39 4.62 -0.69
C THR A 14 -16.29 5.03 -1.86
N ALA A 15 -15.93 6.07 -2.61
CA ALA A 15 -16.65 6.52 -3.79
C ALA A 15 -16.72 5.43 -4.88
N ARG A 16 -15.64 4.63 -5.01
CA ARG A 16 -15.57 3.46 -5.89
C ARG A 16 -16.32 2.22 -5.37
N LYS A 17 -17.00 2.34 -4.23
CA LYS A 17 -17.80 1.27 -3.59
C LYS A 17 -16.97 0.03 -3.22
N TYR A 18 -15.68 0.18 -2.92
CA TYR A 18 -14.90 -0.92 -2.39
C TYR A 18 -15.44 -1.37 -1.03
N SER A 19 -15.33 -2.68 -0.74
CA SER A 19 -15.73 -3.20 0.56
C SER A 19 -14.89 -2.58 1.68
N ARG A 20 -15.47 -2.45 2.90
CA ARG A 20 -14.72 -1.98 4.08
C ARG A 20 -13.46 -2.80 4.34
N LYS A 21 -13.50 -4.10 4.04
CA LYS A 21 -12.34 -5.01 4.14
C LYS A 21 -11.25 -4.61 3.14
N THR A 22 -11.61 -4.34 1.89
CA THR A 22 -10.67 -3.89 0.85
C THR A 22 -10.07 -2.54 1.20
N ILE A 23 -10.88 -1.58 1.64
CA ILE A 23 -10.40 -0.24 2.07
C ILE A 23 -9.35 -0.38 3.18
N LYS A 24 -9.66 -1.17 4.22
CA LYS A 24 -8.72 -1.40 5.33
C LYS A 24 -7.41 -2.04 4.84
N LEU A 25 -7.50 -3.00 3.92
CA LEU A 25 -6.34 -3.69 3.36
C LEU A 25 -5.45 -2.73 2.55
N TYR A 26 -6.07 -1.89 1.71
CA TYR A 26 -5.36 -0.92 0.88
C TYR A 26 -4.67 0.14 1.74
N LEU A 27 -5.37 0.69 2.74
CA LEU A 27 -4.77 1.63 3.68
C LEU A 27 -3.57 1.01 4.42
N HIS A 28 -3.72 -0.24 4.88
CA HIS A 28 -2.65 -0.95 5.57
C HIS A 28 -1.40 -1.13 4.69
N TYR A 29 -1.56 -1.61 3.46
CA TYR A 29 -0.40 -1.83 2.58
C TYR A 29 0.23 -0.54 2.07
N ASN A 30 -0.56 0.50 1.83
CA ASN A 30 -0.01 1.82 1.50
C ASN A 30 0.77 2.39 2.70
N GLU A 31 0.29 2.20 3.93
CA GLU A 31 1.03 2.60 5.13
C GLU A 31 2.33 1.82 5.33
N ASP A 32 2.30 0.49 5.16
CA ASP A 32 3.49 -0.37 5.23
C ASP A 32 4.53 0.05 4.16
N PHE A 33 4.06 0.31 2.94
CA PHE A 33 4.90 0.77 1.84
C PHE A 33 5.55 2.12 2.11
N LEU A 34 4.78 3.14 2.52
CA LEU A 34 5.35 4.47 2.80
C LEU A 34 6.35 4.43 3.97
N LYS A 35 6.12 3.57 4.97
CA LYS A 35 7.09 3.32 6.06
C LYS A 35 8.37 2.68 5.54
N PHE A 36 8.29 1.74 4.61
CA PHE A 36 9.44 1.13 3.96
C PHE A 36 10.23 2.15 3.12
N ALA A 37 9.54 2.89 2.25
CA ALA A 37 10.15 3.84 1.33
C ALA A 37 10.69 5.10 2.02
N LYS A 38 10.18 5.42 3.23
CA LYS A 38 10.49 6.65 3.98
C LYS A 38 10.24 7.91 3.15
N LYS A 39 9.17 7.89 2.37
CA LYS A 39 8.79 8.91 1.39
C LYS A 39 7.33 9.30 1.55
N THR A 40 6.96 10.44 0.98
CA THR A 40 5.55 10.85 0.84
C THR A 40 4.97 10.22 -0.44
N PRO A 41 3.65 9.99 -0.52
CA PRO A 41 3.03 9.37 -1.69
C PRO A 41 3.29 10.12 -3.00
N TYR A 42 3.48 11.45 -2.93
CA TYR A 42 3.77 12.30 -4.09
C TYR A 42 5.22 12.22 -4.59
N THR A 43 6.11 11.55 -3.86
CA THR A 43 7.54 11.41 -4.20
C THR A 43 7.94 9.96 -4.51
N ILE A 44 6.97 9.05 -4.55
CA ILE A 44 7.18 7.64 -4.88
C ILE A 44 7.51 7.48 -6.36
N SER A 45 8.54 6.69 -6.65
CA SER A 45 8.90 6.27 -8.00
C SER A 45 8.59 4.78 -8.24
N ASN A 46 8.68 4.36 -9.51
CA ASN A 46 8.58 2.95 -9.87
C ASN A 46 9.70 2.07 -9.26
N SER A 47 10.87 2.64 -8.97
CA SER A 47 11.94 1.86 -8.30
C SER A 47 11.57 1.56 -6.86
N ASP A 48 10.96 2.53 -6.15
CA ASP A 48 10.51 2.33 -4.77
C ASP A 48 9.51 1.18 -4.66
N VAL A 49 8.59 1.09 -5.64
CA VAL A 49 7.61 0.00 -5.73
C VAL A 49 8.31 -1.35 -5.94
N ARG A 50 9.28 -1.43 -6.86
CA ARG A 50 10.02 -2.68 -7.10
C ARG A 50 10.81 -3.11 -5.87
N ASP A 51 11.51 -2.18 -5.23
CA ASP A 51 12.31 -2.45 -4.02
C ASP A 51 11.42 -2.96 -2.89
N TYR A 52 10.22 -2.41 -2.76
CA TYR A 52 9.25 -2.90 -1.79
C TYR A 52 8.72 -4.30 -2.12
N LEU A 53 8.47 -4.61 -3.38
CA LEU A 53 8.06 -5.96 -3.80
C LEU A 53 9.17 -6.99 -3.54
N TYR A 54 10.44 -6.64 -3.81
CA TYR A 54 11.59 -7.47 -3.46
C TYR A 54 11.68 -7.68 -1.94
N HIS A 55 11.54 -6.61 -1.16
CA HIS A 55 11.50 -6.69 0.30
C HIS A 55 10.40 -7.62 0.82
N LEU A 56 9.20 -7.55 0.25
CA LEU A 56 8.09 -8.45 0.62
C LEU A 56 8.38 -9.91 0.25
N ALA A 57 8.99 -10.15 -0.92
CA ALA A 57 9.36 -11.48 -1.37
C ALA A 57 10.44 -12.10 -0.47
N GLU A 58 11.50 -11.36 -0.16
CA GLU A 58 12.63 -11.85 0.65
C GLU A 58 12.29 -11.98 2.14
N LYS A 59 11.58 -11.00 2.71
CA LYS A 59 11.41 -10.90 4.16
C LYS A 59 10.15 -11.58 4.69
N LYS A 60 9.10 -11.74 3.88
CA LYS A 60 7.80 -12.26 4.34
C LYS A 60 7.45 -13.68 3.86
N ASN A 61 8.31 -14.39 3.12
CA ASN A 61 7.98 -15.71 2.52
C ASN A 61 6.56 -15.74 1.90
N CYS A 62 6.09 -14.61 1.38
CA CYS A 62 4.74 -14.51 0.85
C CYS A 62 4.69 -15.31 -0.46
N SER A 63 3.78 -16.29 -0.53
CA SER A 63 3.56 -17.06 -1.75
C SER A 63 3.24 -16.11 -2.91
N ALA A 64 3.63 -16.48 -4.14
CA ALA A 64 3.37 -15.67 -5.35
C ALA A 64 1.90 -15.23 -5.50
N SER A 65 0.95 -16.04 -5.02
CA SER A 65 -0.49 -15.75 -4.97
C SER A 65 -0.88 -14.56 -4.06
N THR A 66 -0.10 -14.33 -3.01
CA THR A 66 -0.30 -13.20 -2.08
C THR A 66 0.30 -11.90 -2.64
N LEU A 67 1.26 -11.98 -3.55
CA LEU A 67 1.82 -10.81 -4.26
C LEU A 67 0.88 -10.34 -5.37
N ASN A 68 0.26 -11.26 -6.11
CA ASN A 68 -0.68 -10.94 -7.19
C ASN A 68 -2.05 -10.39 -6.73
N THR A 69 -2.31 -10.35 -5.43
CA THR A 69 -3.58 -9.85 -4.85
C THR A 69 -3.38 -8.61 -3.96
N LYS A 70 -2.17 -8.07 -3.87
CA LYS A 70 -1.81 -6.86 -3.12
C LYS A 70 -1.63 -5.65 -4.02
#